data_AF-A0AAJ2WNR9-F1
#
_entry.id   AF-A0AAJ2WNR9-F1
#
_cell.length_a   1.000
_cell.length_b   1.000
_cell.length_c   1.000
_cell.angle_alpha   90.00
_cell.angle_beta   90.00
_cell.angle_gamma   90.00
#
_symmetry.space_group_name_H-M   'P 1'
#
loop_
_entity.id
_entity.type
_entity.pdbx_description
1 polymer ?
#
loop_
_entity_poly.entity_id
_entity_poly.type
_entity_poly.pdbx_seq_one_letter_code
_entity_poly.pdbx_strand_id
1 'polypeptide(L)'
;DPELEQYPEGKYDGEFIIRYIFPKSYPVGGGMRFEIRASLDGMTLNGIDKLSRDEARSFATQDVDPLDEEQGAQPAATPAKPAKASRPVKPAPVQASADPLVDTTPFGVEAPPPAAPAAPGSTEDGDAALFGLLWPLGESVKLDSTIDRRALRAQIARLGELGYALDFKTQEWSR
;
A
#
# COMPACT_ATOMS: atom_id res chain seq x y z
N ASP A 1 -31.70 8.98 2.08
CA ASP A 1 -32.98 8.26 1.94
C ASP A 1 -33.66 8.43 3.28
N PRO A 2 -34.82 9.11 3.35
CA PRO A 2 -35.46 9.42 4.63
C PRO A 2 -35.68 8.17 5.50
N GLU A 3 -35.82 6.98 4.90
CA GLU A 3 -35.97 5.73 5.65
C GLU A 3 -34.67 5.24 6.31
N LEU A 4 -33.49 5.64 5.83
CA LEU A 4 -32.20 5.31 6.47
C LEU A 4 -31.88 6.26 7.62
N GLU A 5 -32.33 7.51 7.52
CA GLU A 5 -32.04 8.58 8.50
C GLU A 5 -32.70 8.34 9.87
N GLN A 6 -33.66 7.42 9.95
CA GLN A 6 -34.31 7.02 11.20
C GLN A 6 -33.44 6.08 12.07
N TYR A 7 -32.40 5.47 11.49
CA TYR A 7 -31.48 4.60 12.20
C TYR A 7 -30.28 5.40 12.73
N PRO A 8 -29.85 5.18 13.98
CA PRO A 8 -28.66 5.85 14.49
C PRO A 8 -27.41 5.45 13.67
N GLU A 9 -26.38 6.29 13.70
CA GLU A 9 -25.13 5.97 13.02
C GLU A 9 -24.51 4.70 13.62
N GLY A 10 -24.16 3.75 12.75
CA GLY A 10 -23.62 2.47 13.15
C GLY A 10 -23.41 1.54 11.97
N LYS A 11 -23.02 0.31 12.29
CA LYS A 11 -22.87 -0.79 11.34
C LYS A 11 -24.07 -1.73 11.47
N TYR A 12 -24.68 -2.03 10.34
CA TYR A 12 -25.88 -2.83 10.22
C TYR A 12 -25.68 -3.93 9.18
N ASP A 13 -26.17 -5.13 9.48
CA ASP A 13 -26.35 -6.18 8.48
C ASP A 13 -27.74 -6.04 7.88
N GLY A 14 -27.83 -5.78 6.59
CA GLY A 14 -29.10 -5.47 5.93
C GLY A 14 -29.47 -6.39 4.76
N GLU A 15 -30.76 -6.68 4.61
CA GLU A 15 -31.33 -7.23 3.38
C GLU A 15 -32.10 -6.14 2.63
N PHE A 16 -31.83 -5.99 1.33
CA PHE A 16 -32.42 -4.95 0.51
C PHE A 16 -33.20 -5.57 -0.65
N ILE A 17 -34.47 -5.22 -0.77
CA ILE A 17 -35.33 -5.66 -1.85
C ILE A 17 -35.25 -4.64 -2.99
N ILE A 18 -34.60 -5.04 -4.08
CA ILE A 18 -34.48 -4.20 -5.28
C ILE A 18 -35.78 -4.29 -6.08
N ARG A 19 -36.44 -3.15 -6.31
CA ARG A 19 -37.62 -3.08 -7.18
C ARG A 19 -37.23 -3.13 -8.65
N TYR A 20 -36.28 -2.29 -9.06
CA TYR A 20 -35.73 -2.27 -10.41
C TYR A 20 -34.37 -1.57 -10.45
N ILE A 21 -33.54 -1.94 -11.43
CA ILE A 21 -32.26 -1.31 -11.73
C ILE A 21 -32.42 -0.53 -13.03
N PHE A 22 -31.94 0.70 -13.08
CA PHE A 22 -32.09 1.56 -14.24
C PHE A 22 -30.86 2.46 -14.45
N PRO A 23 -30.46 2.70 -15.71
CA PRO A 23 -29.41 3.65 -16.03
C PRO A 23 -29.97 5.08 -16.01
N LYS A 24 -29.34 5.97 -15.25
CA LYS A 24 -29.55 7.42 -15.36
C LYS A 24 -28.46 8.00 -16.24
N SER A 25 -28.83 8.52 -17.41
CA SER A 25 -27.90 9.15 -18.33
C SER A 25 -27.95 10.68 -18.22
N TYR A 26 -26.79 11.32 -18.30
CA TYR A 26 -26.69 12.77 -18.42
C TYR A 26 -25.53 13.17 -19.32
N PRO A 27 -25.69 14.23 -20.14
CA PRO A 27 -24.62 14.71 -20.99
C PRO A 27 -23.53 15.36 -20.14
N VAL A 28 -22.27 15.08 -20.48
CA VAL A 28 -21.10 15.76 -19.92
C VAL A 28 -20.17 16.05 -21.08
N GLY A 29 -19.51 17.21 -21.09
CA GLY A 29 -18.73 17.69 -22.23
C GLY A 29 -17.82 16.60 -22.82
N GLY A 30 -18.12 16.17 -24.06
CA GLY A 30 -17.40 15.11 -24.77
C GLY A 30 -18.07 13.73 -24.77
N GLY A 31 -19.21 13.52 -24.09
CA GLY A 31 -19.91 12.24 -24.11
C GLY A 31 -21.18 12.17 -23.26
N MET A 32 -21.60 10.94 -22.97
CA MET A 32 -22.73 10.64 -22.09
C MET A 32 -22.22 9.87 -20.89
N ARG A 33 -22.59 10.29 -19.67
CA ARG A 33 -22.33 9.51 -18.47
C ARG A 33 -23.57 8.72 -18.10
N PHE A 34 -23.39 7.44 -17.81
CA PHE A 34 -24.42 6.55 -17.33
C PHE A 34 -24.13 6.18 -15.88
N GLU A 35 -25.08 6.44 -15.00
CA GLU A 35 -25.04 6.03 -13.61
C GLU A 35 -26.05 4.90 -13.42
N ILE A 36 -25.59 3.70 -13.06
CA ILE A 36 -26.48 2.57 -12.78
C ILE A 36 -27.04 2.76 -11.37
N ARG A 37 -28.36 2.93 -11.27
CA ARG A 37 -29.07 3.14 -10.00
C ARG A 37 -30.04 2.00 -9.75
N ALA A 38 -30.23 1.64 -8.48
CA ALA A 38 -31.27 0.72 -8.04
C ALA A 38 -32.34 1.50 -7.26
N SER A 39 -33.62 1.24 -7.56
CA SER A 39 -34.74 1.63 -6.68
C SER A 39 -34.99 0.48 -5.72
N LEU A 40 -35.07 0.78 -4.43
CA LEU A 40 -35.45 -0.19 -3.41
C LEU A 40 -36.98 -0.21 -3.24
N ASP A 41 -37.55 -1.38 -2.97
CA ASP A 41 -38.96 -1.58 -2.56
C ASP A 41 -39.11 -1.70 -1.05
N GLY A 42 -38.03 -2.13 -0.38
CA GLY A 42 -37.94 -2.24 1.06
C GLY A 42 -36.55 -2.68 1.50
N MET A 43 -36.29 -2.57 2.80
CA MET A 43 -35.06 -3.03 3.42
C MET A 43 -35.33 -3.52 4.85
N THR A 44 -34.53 -4.46 5.32
CA THR A 44 -34.50 -4.89 6.72
C THR A 44 -33.08 -4.72 7.23
N LEU A 45 -32.91 -4.07 8.38
CA LEU A 45 -31.59 -3.85 9.01
C LEU A 45 -31.54 -4.59 10.35
N ASN A 46 -30.47 -5.34 10.58
CA ASN A 46 -30.24 -6.18 11.73
C ASN A 46 -28.92 -5.82 12.42
N GLY A 47 -28.89 -5.96 13.75
CA GLY A 47 -27.71 -5.68 14.57
C GLY A 47 -27.38 -4.18 14.64
N ILE A 48 -26.78 -3.74 15.74
CA ILE A 48 -26.17 -2.41 15.81
C ILE A 48 -24.77 -2.56 16.37
N ASP A 49 -23.81 -2.67 15.46
CA ASP A 49 -22.40 -2.64 15.82
C ASP A 49 -21.88 -1.20 15.74
N LYS A 50 -20.87 -0.89 16.56
CA LYS A 50 -20.18 0.40 16.47
C LYS A 50 -19.29 0.38 15.23
N LEU A 51 -19.42 1.39 14.37
CA LEU A 51 -18.51 1.56 13.24
C LEU A 51 -17.12 1.94 13.77
N SER A 52 -16.14 1.07 13.59
CA SER A 52 -14.77 1.36 14.00
C SER A 52 -14.13 2.39 13.07
N ARG A 53 -13.10 3.12 13.56
CA ARG A 53 -12.37 4.11 12.75
C ARG A 53 -11.73 3.48 11.50
N ASP A 54 -11.27 2.24 11.61
CA ASP A 54 -10.61 1.52 10.52
C ASP A 54 -11.62 1.07 9.45
N GLU A 55 -12.81 0.62 9.86
CA GLU A 55 -13.91 0.32 8.93
C GLU A 55 -14.41 1.60 8.24
N ALA A 56 -14.61 2.70 8.98
CA ALA A 56 -15.00 3.98 8.40
C ALA A 56 -14.00 4.49 7.34
N ARG A 57 -12.69 4.33 7.59
CA ARG A 57 -11.62 4.65 6.63
C ARG A 57 -11.63 3.77 5.39
N SER A 58 -12.15 2.55 5.49
CA SER A 58 -12.24 1.62 4.36
C SER A 58 -13.39 2.00 3.40
N PHE A 59 -14.47 2.59 3.91
CA PHE A 59 -15.58 3.08 3.09
C PHE A 59 -15.38 4.49 2.54
N ALA A 60 -14.51 5.28 3.17
CA ALA A 60 -14.13 6.59 2.65
C ALA A 60 -13.42 6.42 1.30
N THR A 61 -13.76 7.28 0.33
CA THR A 61 -12.95 7.44 -0.88
C THR A 61 -11.53 7.77 -0.43
N GLN A 62 -10.61 6.82 -0.56
CA GLN A 62 -9.21 7.09 -0.29
C GLN A 62 -8.73 8.05 -1.36
N ASP A 63 -8.42 9.29 -0.97
CA ASP A 63 -7.58 10.17 -1.78
C ASP A 63 -6.18 9.54 -1.77
N VAL A 64 -5.96 8.59 -2.68
CA VAL A 64 -4.66 7.97 -2.88
C VAL A 64 -3.72 9.05 -3.40
N ASP A 65 -2.53 9.17 -2.80
CA ASP A 65 -1.53 10.10 -3.33
C ASP A 65 -1.18 9.66 -4.76
N PRO A 66 -1.17 10.56 -5.76
CA PRO A 66 -0.76 10.22 -7.12
C PRO A 66 0.57 9.47 -7.20
N LEU A 67 1.47 9.66 -6.23
CA LEU A 67 2.70 8.86 -6.14
C LEU A 67 2.45 7.40 -5.77
N ASP A 68 1.51 7.12 -4.88
CA ASP A 68 1.19 5.75 -4.44
C ASP A 68 0.50 4.95 -5.56
N GLU A 69 -0.27 5.62 -6.43
CA GLU A 69 -0.86 4.99 -7.63
C GLU A 69 0.20 4.52 -8.64
N GLU A 70 1.31 5.25 -8.80
CA GLU A 70 2.39 4.93 -9.75
C GLU A 70 3.10 3.61 -9.43
N GLN A 71 3.06 3.15 -8.18
CA GLN A 71 3.67 1.88 -7.79
C GLN A 71 2.81 0.64 -8.12
N GLY A 72 1.58 0.86 -8.58
CA GLY A 72 0.52 -0.14 -8.49
C GLY A 72 0.13 -0.33 -7.03
N ALA A 73 -1.18 -0.38 -6.76
CA ALA A 73 -1.71 -0.76 -5.47
C ALA A 73 -1.08 -2.11 -5.07
N GLN A 74 -0.08 -2.10 -4.19
CA GLN A 74 0.32 -3.32 -3.51
C GLN A 74 -0.94 -3.78 -2.78
N PRO A 75 -1.42 -5.01 -3.03
CA PRO A 75 -2.55 -5.53 -2.28
C PRO A 75 -2.16 -5.48 -0.81
N ALA A 76 -2.83 -4.62 -0.04
CA ALA A 76 -2.74 -4.63 1.40
C ALA A 76 -2.94 -6.09 1.84
N ALA A 77 -1.90 -6.67 2.42
CA ALA A 77 -1.91 -8.06 2.85
C ALA A 77 -3.09 -8.25 3.81
N THR A 78 -4.17 -8.85 3.32
CA THR A 78 -5.23 -9.40 4.16
C THR A 78 -4.56 -10.36 5.15
N PRO A 79 -4.69 -10.17 6.47
CA PRO A 79 -4.22 -11.16 7.43
C PRO A 79 -5.08 -12.41 7.25
N ALA A 80 -4.51 -13.44 6.63
CA ALA A 80 -5.12 -14.75 6.54
C ALA A 80 -5.31 -15.30 7.96
N LYS A 81 -6.57 -15.35 8.39
CA LYS A 81 -7.06 -16.03 9.58
C LYS A 81 -6.55 -17.49 9.58
N PRO A 82 -5.86 -17.98 10.62
CA PRO A 82 -5.36 -19.35 10.62
C PRO A 82 -6.52 -20.32 10.89
N ALA A 83 -6.86 -21.14 9.90
CA ALA A 83 -7.72 -22.29 10.08
C ALA A 83 -6.93 -23.42 10.77
N LYS A 84 -7.40 -23.85 11.93
CA LYS A 84 -6.98 -25.08 12.61
C LYS A 84 -7.38 -26.31 11.80
N ALA A 85 -6.45 -27.22 11.54
CA ALA A 85 -6.72 -28.66 11.47
C ALA A 85 -5.45 -29.48 11.76
N SER A 86 -5.48 -30.16 12.90
CA SER A 86 -5.03 -31.53 13.22
C SER A 86 -3.66 -32.08 12.74
N ARG A 87 -2.94 -32.62 13.74
CA ARG A 87 -1.61 -33.29 13.82
C ARG A 87 -1.63 -34.75 13.28
N PRO A 88 -0.54 -35.56 13.40
CA PRO A 88 0.63 -35.74 12.52
C PRO A 88 0.81 -37.19 11.97
N VAL A 89 1.73 -37.41 11.02
CA VAL A 89 2.45 -38.70 10.87
C VAL A 89 3.94 -38.44 10.58
N LYS A 90 4.82 -39.22 11.22
CA LYS A 90 6.30 -39.18 11.24
C LYS A 90 6.83 -40.49 10.56
N PRO A 91 8.15 -40.75 10.40
CA PRO A 91 8.99 -40.42 9.23
C PRO A 91 9.80 -41.60 8.59
N ALA A 92 10.45 -41.31 7.43
CA ALA A 92 11.74 -41.84 6.89
C ALA A 92 11.80 -43.27 6.28
N PRO A 93 12.87 -43.72 5.56
CA PRO A 93 14.15 -43.05 5.15
C PRO A 93 14.73 -43.39 3.72
N VAL A 94 15.82 -42.68 3.32
CA VAL A 94 16.97 -43.01 2.40
C VAL A 94 16.72 -43.61 0.98
N GLN A 95 17.52 -43.43 -0.10
CA GLN A 95 18.96 -43.23 -0.26
C GLN A 95 19.29 -42.87 -1.74
N ALA A 96 20.51 -42.35 -1.93
CA ALA A 96 21.12 -41.87 -3.16
C ALA A 96 21.35 -42.91 -4.28
N SER A 97 21.51 -42.44 -5.52
CA SER A 97 22.51 -42.95 -6.47
C SER A 97 22.85 -41.89 -7.53
N ALA A 98 24.16 -41.77 -7.80
CA ALA A 98 24.87 -40.80 -8.62
C ALA A 98 24.94 -41.26 -10.10
N ASP A 99 24.71 -40.37 -11.08
CA ASP A 99 25.68 -39.76 -12.04
C ASP A 99 25.96 -40.66 -13.29
N PRO A 100 26.34 -40.21 -14.52
CA PRO A 100 26.93 -38.91 -14.92
C PRO A 100 26.43 -38.30 -16.25
N LEU A 101 27.04 -37.17 -16.63
CA LEU A 101 27.28 -36.71 -18.01
C LEU A 101 26.26 -35.74 -18.64
N VAL A 102 26.37 -34.46 -18.29
CA VAL A 102 26.62 -33.37 -19.27
C VAL A 102 27.11 -32.11 -18.55
N ASP A 103 28.42 -31.94 -18.53
CA ASP A 103 29.08 -30.66 -18.30
C ASP A 103 28.96 -29.84 -19.60
N THR A 104 28.13 -28.80 -19.56
CA THR A 104 28.08 -27.77 -20.61
C THR A 104 28.00 -26.40 -19.97
N THR A 105 29.01 -26.09 -19.17
CA THR A 105 29.34 -24.71 -18.84
C THR A 105 30.28 -24.16 -19.91
N PRO A 106 29.85 -23.19 -20.74
CA PRO A 106 30.78 -22.14 -21.10
C PRO A 106 30.07 -20.79 -21.07
N PHE A 107 30.28 -20.06 -19.97
CA PHE A 107 30.57 -18.62 -19.89
C PHE A 107 30.25 -18.18 -18.47
N GLY A 108 31.30 -18.09 -17.65
CA GLY A 108 31.21 -17.50 -16.32
C GLY A 108 30.88 -16.01 -16.42
N VAL A 109 29.70 -15.65 -15.93
CA VAL A 109 29.47 -14.39 -15.23
C VAL A 109 28.51 -14.72 -14.09
N GLU A 110 29.05 -14.69 -12.89
CA GLU A 110 28.31 -14.82 -11.65
C GLU A 110 27.23 -13.73 -11.59
N ALA A 111 25.98 -14.12 -11.76
CA ALA A 111 24.85 -13.25 -11.48
C ALA A 111 24.79 -13.03 -9.96
N PRO A 112 24.82 -11.79 -9.45
CA PRO A 112 24.55 -11.56 -8.04
C PRO A 112 23.16 -12.10 -7.70
N PRO A 113 22.98 -12.81 -6.58
CA PRO A 113 21.67 -13.28 -6.16
C PRO A 113 20.71 -12.09 -5.99
N PRO A 114 19.39 -12.30 -6.19
CA PRO A 114 18.39 -11.26 -5.93
C PRO A 114 18.59 -10.77 -4.49
N ALA A 115 18.81 -9.46 -4.35
CA ALA A 115 19.03 -8.82 -3.07
C ALA A 115 17.89 -9.23 -2.11
N ALA A 116 18.25 -10.02 -1.11
CA ALA A 116 17.43 -10.21 0.07
C ALA A 116 17.10 -8.82 0.64
N PRO A 117 15.90 -8.60 1.21
CA PRO A 117 15.60 -7.35 1.89
C PRO A 117 16.67 -7.14 2.96
N ALA A 118 17.48 -6.11 2.79
CA ALA A 118 18.53 -5.77 3.73
C ALA A 118 17.90 -5.58 5.11
N ALA A 119 18.32 -6.44 6.04
CA ALA A 119 18.24 -6.16 7.47
C ALA A 119 18.85 -4.77 7.75
N PRO A 120 18.47 -4.07 8.84
CA PRO A 120 18.85 -2.69 9.07
C PRO A 120 20.37 -2.63 9.32
N GLY A 121 21.13 -2.43 8.24
CA GLY A 121 22.49 -1.93 8.30
C GLY A 121 22.43 -0.55 8.93
N SER A 122 23.43 -0.24 9.75
CA SER A 122 23.65 1.01 10.45
C SER A 122 22.99 2.19 9.76
N THR A 123 22.17 2.95 10.49
CA THR A 123 21.39 4.08 9.93
C THR A 123 22.28 5.05 9.14
N GLU A 124 23.55 5.15 9.49
CA GLU A 124 24.58 5.93 8.80
C GLU A 124 24.87 5.45 7.36
N ASP A 125 24.94 4.13 7.11
CA ASP A 125 25.16 3.59 5.75
C ASP A 125 23.91 3.79 4.87
N GLY A 126 22.73 3.69 5.48
CA GLY A 126 21.45 4.01 4.82
C GLY A 126 21.33 5.49 4.46
N ASP A 127 21.76 6.37 5.36
CA ASP A 127 21.76 7.81 5.14
C ASP A 127 22.78 8.21 4.05
N ALA A 128 23.97 7.60 4.05
CA ALA A 128 24.96 7.81 3.00
C ALA A 128 24.42 7.39 1.61
N ALA A 129 23.69 6.28 1.52
CA ALA A 129 23.05 5.86 0.28
C ALA A 129 21.89 6.79 -0.14
N LEU A 130 21.11 7.31 0.81
CA LEU A 130 19.95 8.16 0.57
C LEU A 130 20.35 9.57 0.09
N PHE A 131 21.40 10.14 0.68
CA PHE A 131 21.87 11.50 0.38
C PHE A 131 23.01 11.53 -0.64
N GLY A 132 23.70 10.41 -0.86
CA GLY A 132 24.74 10.27 -1.88
C GLY A 132 25.83 11.34 -1.74
N LEU A 133 25.96 12.21 -2.74
CA LEU A 133 26.94 13.29 -2.73
C LEU A 133 26.65 14.40 -1.70
N LEU A 134 25.43 14.47 -1.17
CA LEU A 134 25.08 15.40 -0.08
C LEU A 134 25.53 14.88 1.30
N TRP A 135 25.99 13.63 1.39
CA TRP A 135 26.53 13.07 2.62
C TRP A 135 28.04 13.34 2.74
N PRO A 136 28.55 13.72 3.93
CA PRO A 136 27.84 13.96 5.18
C PRO A 136 27.07 15.28 5.18
N LEU A 137 25.91 15.29 5.83
CA LEU A 137 25.07 16.49 5.97
C LEU A 137 25.76 17.52 6.87
N GLY A 138 25.88 18.76 6.39
CA GLY A 138 26.42 19.90 7.14
C GLY A 138 25.34 20.66 7.95
N GLU A 139 25.67 21.84 8.49
CA GLU A 139 24.71 22.69 9.25
C GLU A 139 23.51 23.16 8.41
N SER A 140 23.71 23.30 7.09
CA SER A 140 22.67 23.63 6.12
C SER A 140 22.79 22.72 4.90
N VAL A 141 21.66 22.24 4.38
CA VAL A 141 21.59 21.35 3.21
C VAL A 141 20.45 21.77 2.29
N LYS A 142 20.74 21.81 0.99
CA LYS A 142 19.74 22.07 -0.05
C LYS A 142 19.44 20.78 -0.79
N LEU A 143 18.17 20.37 -0.79
CA LEU A 143 17.72 19.20 -1.55
C LEU A 143 17.54 19.56 -3.02
N ASP A 144 17.94 18.64 -3.90
CA ASP A 144 17.74 18.79 -5.33
C ASP A 144 16.29 18.40 -5.69
N SER A 145 15.49 19.35 -6.17
CA SER A 145 14.10 19.10 -6.57
C SER A 145 13.96 18.38 -7.91
N THR A 146 15.05 18.15 -8.64
CA THR A 146 15.05 17.46 -9.93
C THR A 146 15.14 15.95 -9.81
N ILE A 147 15.47 15.43 -8.62
CA ILE A 147 15.47 13.99 -8.34
C ILE A 147 14.05 13.45 -8.31
N ASP A 148 13.94 12.12 -8.36
CA ASP A 148 12.66 11.42 -8.21
C ASP A 148 11.89 11.91 -6.97
N ARG A 149 10.58 12.12 -7.14
CA ARG A 149 9.74 12.74 -6.10
C ARG A 149 9.66 11.88 -4.82
N ARG A 150 9.87 10.56 -4.92
CA ARG A 150 9.89 9.65 -3.76
C ARG A 150 11.24 9.71 -3.06
N ALA A 151 12.33 9.72 -3.82
CA ALA A 151 13.67 9.94 -3.26
C ALA A 151 13.72 11.28 -2.49
N LEU A 152 13.15 12.34 -3.06
CA LEU A 152 13.03 13.64 -2.40
C LEU A 152 12.22 13.56 -1.10
N ARG A 153 11.08 12.86 -1.09
CA ARG A 153 10.29 12.67 0.14
C ARG A 153 11.04 11.86 1.20
N ALA A 154 11.78 10.83 0.81
CA ALA A 154 12.58 10.03 1.72
C ALA A 154 13.70 10.89 2.36
N GLN A 155 14.38 11.73 1.56
CA GLN A 155 15.37 12.69 2.06
C GLN A 155 14.73 13.71 3.04
N ILE A 156 13.56 14.26 2.70
CA ILE A 156 12.81 15.19 3.56
C ILE A 156 12.43 14.54 4.90
N ALA A 157 11.85 13.33 4.85
CA ALA A 157 11.45 12.60 6.05
C ALA A 157 12.66 12.32 6.94
N ARG A 158 13.78 11.90 6.35
CA ARG A 158 14.99 11.60 7.08
C ARG A 158 15.65 12.83 7.69
N LEU A 159 15.66 13.97 6.98
CA LEU A 159 16.10 15.25 7.54
C LEU A 159 15.27 15.68 8.76
N GLY A 160 13.95 15.46 8.71
CA GLY A 160 13.06 15.70 9.84
C GLY A 160 13.41 14.83 11.06
N GLU A 161 13.70 13.54 10.87
CA GLU A 161 14.16 12.64 11.94
C GLU A 161 15.53 13.05 12.51
N LEU A 162 16.41 13.61 11.67
CA LEU A 162 17.72 14.13 12.06
C LEU A 162 17.63 15.53 12.72
N GLY A 163 16.42 16.09 12.86
CA GLY A 163 16.16 17.35 13.55
C GLY A 163 16.43 18.61 12.72
N TYR A 164 16.55 18.49 11.40
CA TYR A 164 16.64 19.66 10.53
C TYR A 164 15.25 20.27 10.32
N ALA A 165 15.18 21.60 10.29
CA ALA A 165 14.01 22.38 9.96
C ALA A 165 14.17 23.03 8.58
N LEU A 166 13.09 23.07 7.81
CA LEU A 166 13.05 23.72 6.50
C LEU A 166 12.81 25.23 6.66
N ASP A 167 13.72 26.06 6.14
CA ASP A 167 13.44 27.46 5.87
C ASP A 167 12.76 27.60 4.50
N PHE A 168 11.48 27.99 4.51
CA PHE A 168 10.67 28.16 3.30
C PHE A 168 11.15 29.30 2.40
N LYS A 169 11.92 30.27 2.91
CA LYS A 169 12.39 31.41 2.12
C LYS A 169 13.61 31.06 1.29
N THR A 170 14.54 30.32 1.87
CA THR A 170 15.80 29.90 1.23
C THR A 170 15.69 28.51 0.59
N GLN A 171 14.66 27.76 0.98
CA GLN A 171 14.46 26.35 0.61
C GLN A 171 15.63 25.48 1.08
N GLU A 172 16.19 25.82 2.24
CA GLU A 172 17.32 25.14 2.86
C GLU A 172 16.90 24.49 4.18
N TRP A 173 17.51 23.35 4.48
CA TRP A 173 17.30 22.61 5.72
C TRP A 173 18.46 22.90 6.67
N SER A 174 18.17 23.39 7.88
CA SER A 174 19.18 23.67 8.90
C SER A 174 18.79 23.08 10.25
N ARG A 175 19.77 22.75 11.09
CA ARG A 175 19.54 22.27 12.46
C ARG A 175 19.47 23.41 13.48
#